data_AF-A0A1H3NUC1-F1
#
_entry.id   AF-A0A1H3NUC1-F1
#
_cell.length_a   1.000
_cell.length_b   1.000
_cell.length_c   1.000
_cell.angle_alpha   90.00
_cell.angle_beta   90.00
_cell.angle_gamma   90.00
#
_symmetry.space_group_name_H-M   'P 1'
#
loop_
_entity.id
_entity.type
_entity.pdbx_description
1 polymer ?
#
loop_
_entity_poly.entity_id
_entity_poly.type
_entity_poly.pdbx_seq_one_letter_code
_entity_poly.pdbx_strand_id
1 'polypeptide(L)'
;MAAGEFIDRFMQHILPKEFKRIRHYGLIGRRAKRSSWLLRAALEAPMPQLSTVETFMRRVIQLEWMNCPHCREGRFVVVEVIPPASKQRCPPRRGPP
;
A
#
# COMPACT_ATOMS: atom_id res chain seq x y z
N MET A 1 -0.13 25.81 6.08
CA MET A 1 0.84 24.97 5.34
C MET A 1 1.66 25.93 4.51
N ALA A 2 2.98 25.98 4.72
CA ALA A 2 3.84 26.88 3.95
C ALA A 2 3.91 26.42 2.49
N ALA A 3 4.13 27.34 1.55
CA ALA A 3 4.14 27.02 0.12
C ALA A 3 5.13 25.90 -0.25
N GLY A 4 6.29 25.83 0.43
CA GLY A 4 7.28 24.76 0.23
C GLY A 4 6.75 23.36 0.53
N GLU A 5 6.08 23.17 1.68
CA GLU A 5 5.51 21.86 2.04
C GLU A 5 4.48 21.35 1.03
N PHE A 6 3.71 22.26 0.43
CA PHE A 6 2.75 21.90 -0.60
C PHE A 6 3.45 21.39 -1.86
N ILE A 7 4.49 22.08 -2.31
CA ILE A 7 5.26 21.71 -3.51
C ILE A 7 5.93 20.35 -3.29
N ASP A 8 6.57 20.13 -2.15
CA ASP A 8 7.24 18.87 -1.84
C ASP A 8 6.27 17.69 -1.83
N ARG A 9 5.10 17.85 -1.20
CA ARG A 9 4.06 16.81 -1.21
C ARG A 9 3.49 16.60 -2.60
N PHE A 10 3.27 17.66 -3.38
CA PHE A 10 2.75 17.56 -4.74
C PHE A 10 3.69 16.76 -5.66
N MET A 11 5.01 16.99 -5.54
CA MET A 11 6.02 16.25 -6.32
C MET A 11 6.06 14.76 -5.98
N GLN A 12 5.73 14.36 -4.76
CA GLN A 12 5.62 12.93 -4.39
C GLN A 12 4.39 12.24 -5.00
N HIS A 13 3.38 12.99 -5.43
CA HIS A 13 2.14 12.44 -6.01
C HIS A 13 2.16 12.36 -7.53
N ILE A 14 3.05 13.10 -8.19
CA ILE A 14 3.19 13.08 -9.65
C ILE A 14 4.16 11.97 -10.05
N LEU A 15 3.76 11.18 -11.04
CA LEU A 15 4.66 10.23 -11.69
C LEU A 15 5.59 11.01 -12.65
N PRO A 16 6.92 10.99 -12.48
CA PRO A 16 7.82 11.73 -13.38
C PRO A 16 7.69 11.22 -14.82
N LYS A 17 7.99 12.07 -15.82
CA LYS A 17 7.75 11.79 -17.25
C LYS A 17 8.35 10.47 -17.75
N GLU A 18 9.47 10.05 -17.17
CA GLU A 18 10.18 8.81 -17.56
C GLU A 18 9.66 7.55 -16.85
N PHE A 19 8.75 7.70 -15.88
CA PHE A 19 8.19 6.57 -15.16
C PHE A 19 6.88 6.11 -15.83
N LYS A 20 6.89 4.88 -16.34
CA LYS A 20 5.67 4.23 -16.82
C LYS A 20 4.88 3.67 -15.64
N ARG A 21 3.58 3.98 -15.62
CA ARG A 21 2.64 3.37 -14.67
C ARG A 21 2.49 1.88 -14.98
N ILE A 22 2.98 1.02 -14.09
CA ILE A 22 2.81 -0.43 -14.20
C ILE A 22 1.31 -0.76 -14.03
N ARG A 23 0.71 -1.33 -15.07
CA ARG A 23 -0.64 -1.87 -15.02
C ARG A 23 -0.53 -3.37 -14.81
N HIS A 24 -1.17 -3.90 -13.76
CA HIS A 24 -1.20 -5.33 -13.51
C HIS A 24 -2.23 -6.00 -14.43
N TYR A 25 -1.76 -6.88 -15.31
CA TYR A 25 -2.60 -7.65 -16.24
C TYR A 25 -2.55 -9.15 -15.95
N GLY A 26 -3.44 -9.90 -16.61
CA GLY A 26 -3.53 -11.35 -16.46
C GLY A 26 -3.81 -11.73 -15.01
N LEU A 27 -3.00 -12.67 -14.50
CA LEU A 27 -3.13 -13.26 -13.19
C LEU A 27 -3.02 -12.27 -12.02
N ILE A 28 -2.09 -11.32 -12.10
CA ILE A 28 -1.85 -10.33 -11.04
C ILE A 28 -2.82 -9.14 -11.14
N GLY A 29 -3.69 -9.14 -12.16
CA GLY A 29 -4.72 -8.13 -12.35
C GLY A 29 -5.84 -8.22 -11.32
N ARG A 30 -6.49 -7.09 -11.06
CA ARG A 30 -7.60 -6.98 -10.10
C ARG A 30 -8.76 -7.95 -10.41
N ARG A 31 -9.02 -8.22 -11.69
CA ARG A 31 -10.08 -9.13 -12.14
C ARG A 31 -9.79 -10.60 -11.80
N ALA A 32 -8.52 -11.01 -11.88
CA ALA A 32 -8.07 -12.36 -11.55
C ALA A 32 -7.86 -12.60 -10.05
N LYS A 33 -8.00 -11.56 -9.20
CA LYS A 33 -7.81 -11.69 -7.75
C LYS A 33 -8.75 -12.72 -7.10
N ARG A 34 -9.97 -12.87 -7.62
CA ARG A 34 -10.95 -13.87 -7.17
C ARG A 34 -10.54 -15.31 -7.49
N SER A 35 -9.84 -15.54 -8.59
CA SER A 35 -9.36 -16.87 -9.01
C SER A 35 -7.91 -17.14 -8.60
N SER A 36 -7.29 -16.24 -7.85
CA SER A 36 -5.87 -16.36 -7.47
C SER A 36 -5.54 -17.59 -6.61
N TRP A 37 -6.52 -18.15 -5.90
CA TRP A 37 -6.37 -19.37 -5.10
C TRP A 37 -6.25 -20.63 -5.98
N LEU A 38 -7.01 -20.71 -7.08
CA LEU A 38 -6.94 -21.82 -8.04
C LEU A 38 -5.55 -21.91 -8.65
N LEU A 39 -4.96 -20.76 -8.99
CA LEU A 39 -3.61 -20.78 -9.52
C LEU A 39 -2.59 -21.22 -8.46
N ARG A 40 -2.70 -20.73 -7.22
CA ARG A 40 -1.78 -21.18 -6.15
C ARG A 40 -1.83 -22.68 -5.98
N ALA A 41 -3.02 -23.29 -6.03
CA ALA A 41 -3.17 -24.73 -6.00
C ALA A 41 -2.50 -25.40 -7.21
N ALA A 42 -2.71 -24.89 -8.42
CA ALA A 42 -2.10 -25.42 -9.64
C ALA A 42 -0.56 -25.31 -9.67
N LEU A 43 0.01 -24.31 -8.98
CA LEU A 43 1.45 -24.11 -8.85
C LEU A 43 2.04 -24.78 -7.60
N GLU A 44 1.24 -25.54 -6.84
CA GLU A 44 1.63 -26.12 -5.54
C GLU A 44 2.25 -25.08 -4.59
N ALA A 45 1.82 -23.81 -4.73
CA ALA A 45 2.39 -22.72 -3.98
C ALA A 45 1.96 -22.82 -2.51
N PRO A 46 2.88 -22.56 -1.56
CA PRO A 46 2.56 -22.64 -0.15
C PRO A 46 1.46 -21.63 0.21
N MET A 47 0.56 -22.05 1.11
CA MET A 47 -0.48 -21.15 1.62
C MET A 47 0.18 -19.97 2.34
N PRO A 48 -0.32 -18.74 2.12
CA PRO A 48 0.20 -17.58 2.82
C PRO A 48 -0.03 -17.76 4.32
N GLN A 49 1.06 -17.71 5.10
CA GLN A 49 0.97 -17.72 6.55
C GLN A 49 0.29 -16.42 7.00
N LEU A 50 -0.85 -16.55 7.66
CA LEU A 50 -1.50 -15.42 8.32
C LEU A 50 -0.57 -14.93 9.42
N SER A 51 -0.06 -13.72 9.22
CA SER A 51 0.84 -13.04 10.15
C SER A 51 0.21 -11.71 10.50
N THR A 52 0.36 -11.28 11.75
CA THR A 52 -0.05 -9.93 12.15
C THR A 52 0.71 -8.93 11.27
N VAL A 53 0.06 -7.82 10.90
CA VAL A 53 0.67 -6.75 10.09
C VAL A 53 2.05 -6.39 10.64
N GLU A 54 2.18 -6.31 11.96
CA GLU A 54 3.43 -6.02 12.66
C GLU A 54 4.53 -7.03 12.39
N THR A 55 4.24 -8.33 12.47
CA THR A 55 5.21 -9.41 12.16
C THR A 55 5.58 -9.46 10.68
N PHE A 56 4.62 -9.16 9.78
CA PHE A 56 4.86 -9.07 8.36
C PHE A 56 5.77 -7.89 8.00
N MET A 57 5.46 -6.70 8.52
CA MET A 57 6.22 -5.48 8.28
C MET A 57 7.65 -5.62 8.83
N ARG A 58 7.80 -6.23 10.01
CA ARG A 58 9.13 -6.56 10.58
C ARG A 58 9.93 -7.52 9.69
N ARG A 59 9.28 -8.50 9.06
CA ARG A 59 9.92 -9.48 8.16
C ARG A 59 10.32 -8.87 6.81
N VAL A 60 9.43 -8.06 6.20
CA VAL A 60 9.60 -7.57 4.83
C VAL A 60 10.42 -6.30 4.75
N ILE A 61 10.15 -5.34 5.63
CA ILE A 61 10.81 -4.04 5.61
C ILE A 61 12.18 -4.15 6.30
N GLN A 62 12.39 -5.19 7.12
CA GLN A 62 13.64 -5.48 7.85
C GLN A 62 14.22 -4.26 8.60
N LEU A 63 13.39 -3.25 8.88
CA LEU A 63 13.83 -1.99 9.44
C LEU A 63 13.05 -1.67 10.69
N GLU A 64 13.73 -0.91 11.54
CA GLU A 64 13.16 -0.13 12.62
C GLU A 64 12.37 1.06 12.06
N TRP A 65 11.34 0.80 11.27
CA TRP A 65 10.34 1.77 10.81
C TRP A 65 9.64 2.51 11.96
N MET A 66 9.70 1.93 13.16
CA MET A 66 9.29 2.58 14.39
C MET A 66 10.37 3.49 14.96
N ASN A 67 11.58 3.58 14.40
CA ASN A 67 12.58 4.50 14.91
C ASN A 67 12.47 5.85 14.21
N CYS A 68 12.74 6.90 14.98
CA CYS A 68 12.77 8.26 14.50
C CYS A 68 13.88 8.40 13.45
N PRO A 69 13.57 8.85 12.22
CA PRO A 69 14.57 8.99 11.16
C PRO A 69 15.63 10.04 11.48
N HIS A 70 15.37 10.92 12.46
CA HIS A 70 16.28 11.99 12.87
C HIS A 70 17.31 11.54 13.91
N CYS A 71 16.87 10.96 15.04
CA CYS A 71 17.78 10.54 16.12
C CYS A 71 18.16 9.06 16.08
N ARG A 72 17.46 8.22 15.32
CA ARG A 72 17.64 6.75 15.17
C ARG A 72 17.50 5.91 16.46
N GLU A 73 17.46 6.54 17.63
CA GLU A 73 17.27 5.88 18.93
C GLU A 73 15.82 5.95 19.44
N GLY A 74 15.10 7.03 19.11
CA GLY A 74 13.72 7.23 19.57
C GLY A 74 12.75 6.29 18.87
N ARG A 75 11.91 5.57 19.62
CA ARG A 75 10.88 4.68 19.07
C ARG A 75 9.50 5.35 19.06
N PHE A 76 8.88 5.47 17.89
CA PHE A 76 7.49 5.84 17.68
C PHE A 76 6.57 4.84 18.40
N VAL A 77 5.63 5.38 19.17
CA VAL A 77 4.56 4.63 19.83
C VAL A 77 3.23 5.00 19.19
N VAL A 78 2.36 4.00 19.00
CA VAL A 78 1.02 4.24 18.48
C VAL A 78 0.19 4.89 19.57
N VAL A 79 -0.19 6.16 19.37
CA VAL A 79 -1.03 6.91 20.32
C VAL A 79 -2.52 6.80 19.98
N GLU A 80 -2.85 6.69 18.69
CA GLU A 80 -4.22 6.60 18.21
C GLU A 80 -4.26 5.87 16.87
N VAL A 81 -5.34 5.12 16.64
CA VAL A 81 -5.63 4.50 15.35
C VAL A 81 -6.75 5.28 14.69
N ILE A 82 -6.47 5.90 13.54
CA ILE A 82 -7.50 6.58 12.75
C ILE A 82 -8.40 5.50 12.14
N PRO A 83 -9.68 5.39 12.55
CA PRO A 83 -10.57 4.38 12.00
C PRO A 83 -10.83 4.68 10.52
N PRO A 84 -11.06 3.65 9.68
CA PRO A 84 -11.45 3.87 8.31
C PRO A 84 -12.72 4.72 8.29
N ALA A 85 -12.71 5.83 7.56
CA ALA A 85 -13.89 6.65 7.36
C ALA A 85 -15.03 5.74 6.88
N SER A 86 -16.15 5.73 7.62
CA SER A 86 -17.32 4.95 7.24
C SER A 86 -17.69 5.30 5.80
N LYS A 87 -17.87 4.27 4.97
CA LYS A 87 -17.88 4.29 3.50
C LYS A 87 -18.66 5.45 2.87
N GLN A 88 -18.07 6.64 2.77
CA GLN A 88 -18.39 7.54 1.67
C GLN A 88 -17.57 7.05 0.48
N ARG A 89 -18.01 5.93 -0.12
CA ARG A 89 -17.59 5.65 -1.49
C ARG A 89 -18.08 6.84 -2.30
N CYS A 90 -17.17 7.61 -2.90
CA CYS A 90 -17.55 8.42 -4.05
C CYS A 90 -18.41 7.53 -4.96
N PRO A 91 -19.62 7.96 -5.35
CA PRO A 91 -20.43 7.19 -6.28
C PRO A 91 -19.58 6.89 -7.51
N PRO A 92 -19.68 5.67 -8.10
CA PRO A 92 -18.89 5.34 -9.26
C PRO A 92 -19.13 6.42 -10.32
N ARG A 93 -18.05 7.05 -10.81
CA ARG A 93 -18.12 7.93 -11.98
C ARG A 93 -18.64 7.07 -13.13
N ARG A 94 -19.94 7.11 -13.41
CA ARG A 94 -20.51 6.62 -14.66
C ARG A 94 -19.99 7.57 -15.73
N GLY A 95 -19.10 7.07 -16.58
CA GLY A 95 -18.80 7.75 -17.84
C GLY A 95 -20.05 7.74 -18.74
N PRO A 96 -20.15 8.66 -19.72
CA PRO A 96 -21.25 8.68 -20.67
C PRO A 96 -21.26 7.42 -21.56
N PRO A 97 -22.42 7.06 -22.13
CA PRO A 97 -22.62 5.83 -22.93
C PRO A 97 -21.77 5.78 -24.20
#